data_AF-A0A517LHS2-F1
#
_entry.id   AF-A0A517LHS2-F1
#
_cell.length_a   1.000
_cell.length_b   1.000
_cell.length_c   1.000
_cell.angle_alpha   90.00
_cell.angle_beta   90.00
_cell.angle_gamma   90.00
#
_symmetry.space_group_name_H-M   'P 1'
#
loop_
_entity.id
_entity.type
_entity.pdbx_description
1 polymer ?
#
loop_
_entity_poly.entity_id
_entity_poly.type
_entity_poly.pdbx_seq_one_letter_code
_entity_poly.pdbx_strand_id
1 'polypeptide(L)'
;MNQHNLATILLLICEGVLGHEAHEISSRDSPGALAVAFHPGLDRRAPPRLNRKLFKSVKLTHGVMAAMAFAAFFPLGAIAIRTFPGRLALVAHLGLQFLAYAFFTAAVGMGMWMSQTLEPFGADFWNHHHVIIGLTVFGLLAVQAVLGILHHLMYRRKGRRQIWSYAHIWTGRSLITLGIINGGLGMEMAHVSRPGKIAYGVCAGLIWIVWMFTAVASEFRTSGRADNQPRSEK
;
A
#
# COMPACT_ATOMS: atom_id res chain seq x y z
N MET A 1 -10.76 20.35 11.76
CA MET A 1 -10.97 18.89 11.74
C MET A 1 -10.06 18.30 12.80
N ASN A 2 -10.63 17.88 13.94
CA ASN A 2 -9.89 17.58 15.17
C ASN A 2 -9.12 16.24 15.06
N GLN A 3 -8.00 16.12 15.77
CA GLN A 3 -7.11 14.93 15.73
C GLN A 3 -7.81 13.61 16.13
N HIS A 4 -8.92 13.70 16.86
CA HIS A 4 -9.74 12.56 17.23
C HIS A 4 -10.38 11.84 16.02
N ASN A 5 -10.71 12.56 14.94
CA ASN A 5 -11.40 11.95 13.79
C ASN A 5 -10.49 11.04 12.96
N LEU A 6 -9.19 11.34 12.89
CA LEU A 6 -8.20 10.55 12.14
C LEU A 6 -7.87 9.23 12.84
N ALA A 7 -7.77 9.24 14.17
CA ALA A 7 -7.55 8.04 14.95
C ALA A 7 -8.76 7.10 14.89
N THR A 8 -9.98 7.63 14.93
CA THR A 8 -11.22 6.86 14.78
C THR A 8 -11.33 6.23 13.39
N ILE A 9 -10.96 6.96 12.32
CA ILE A 9 -10.93 6.40 10.96
C ILE A 9 -9.89 5.28 10.84
N LEU A 10 -8.71 5.44 11.44
CA LEU A 10 -7.65 4.41 11.44
C LEU A 10 -8.06 3.15 12.22
N LEU A 11 -8.78 3.31 13.34
CA LEU A 11 -9.34 2.21 14.12
C LEU A 11 -10.46 1.48 13.37
N LEU A 12 -11.35 2.20 12.68
CA LEU A 12 -12.40 1.60 11.84
C LEU A 12 -11.84 0.81 10.66
N ILE A 13 -10.71 1.24 10.08
CA ILE A 13 -10.01 0.49 9.03
C ILE A 13 -9.41 -0.81 9.60
N CYS A 14 -8.84 -0.76 10.82
CA CYS A 14 -8.37 -1.95 11.53
C CYS A 14 -9.52 -2.91 11.86
N GLU A 15 -10.63 -2.43 12.41
CA GLU A 15 -11.78 -3.26 12.80
C GLU A 15 -12.51 -3.86 11.59
N GLY A 16 -12.70 -3.09 10.52
CA GLY A 16 -13.39 -3.57 9.30
C GLY A 16 -12.61 -4.63 8.52
N VAL A 17 -11.28 -4.66 8.64
CA VAL A 17 -10.40 -5.65 7.98
C VAL A 17 -10.09 -6.83 8.90
N LEU A 18 -9.98 -6.63 10.21
CA LEU A 18 -9.58 -7.68 11.17
C LEU A 18 -10.78 -8.42 11.79
N GLY A 19 -11.94 -7.76 11.95
CA GLY A 19 -13.06 -8.25 12.76
C GLY A 19 -13.77 -9.48 12.19
N HIS A 20 -13.70 -9.72 10.88
CA HIS A 20 -14.44 -10.83 10.24
C HIS A 20 -13.59 -12.10 10.03
N GLU A 21 -12.26 -12.01 10.09
CA GLU A 21 -11.36 -13.16 9.85
C GLU A 21 -10.91 -13.84 11.16
N ALA A 22 -10.78 -13.09 12.26
CA ALA A 22 -10.32 -13.63 13.55
C ALA A 22 -11.32 -14.65 14.16
N HIS A 23 -12.61 -14.51 13.88
CA HIS A 23 -13.65 -15.38 14.43
C HIS A 23 -13.74 -16.75 13.73
N GLU A 24 -13.25 -16.88 12.48
CA GLU A 24 -13.26 -18.15 11.76
C GLU A 24 -12.05 -19.05 12.12
N ILE A 25 -10.95 -18.44 12.58
CA ILE A 25 -9.70 -19.13 12.94
C ILE A 25 -9.81 -19.92 14.25
N SER A 26 -10.66 -19.50 15.19
CA SER A 26 -10.78 -20.15 16.51
C SER A 26 -11.63 -21.43 16.53
N SER A 27 -12.34 -21.77 15.46
CA SER A 27 -13.40 -22.80 15.51
C SER A 27 -13.02 -24.18 14.92
N ARG A 28 -11.79 -24.39 14.44
CA ARG A 28 -11.39 -25.67 13.81
C ARG A 28 -10.00 -26.13 14.23
N ASP A 29 -9.84 -26.45 15.52
CA ASP A 29 -8.72 -27.25 16.00
C ASP A 29 -9.09 -28.74 16.04
N SER A 30 -8.22 -29.55 15.44
CA SER A 30 -8.11 -30.99 15.74
C SER A 30 -6.64 -31.38 15.60
N PRO A 31 -6.01 -31.90 16.67
CA PRO A 31 -4.63 -32.39 16.63
C PRO A 31 -4.64 -33.89 16.28
N GLY A 32 -3.99 -34.26 15.17
CA GLY A 32 -3.77 -35.67 14.88
C GLY A 32 -3.26 -35.94 13.46
N ALA A 33 -1.98 -36.27 13.34
CA ALA A 33 -1.52 -37.46 12.64
C ALA A 33 0.02 -37.57 12.75
N LEU A 34 0.41 -38.66 13.38
CA LEU A 34 1.73 -39.06 13.84
C LEU A 34 2.61 -39.61 12.69
N ALA A 35 3.92 -39.54 12.92
CA ALA A 35 5.06 -40.32 12.39
C ALA A 35 4.82 -41.46 11.37
N VAL A 36 5.65 -41.54 10.31
CA VAL A 36 6.00 -42.81 9.63
C VAL A 36 7.45 -42.81 9.09
N ALA A 37 8.13 -43.90 9.46
CA ALA A 37 9.37 -44.57 9.04
C ALA A 37 10.22 -44.11 7.83
N PHE A 38 11.54 -44.21 8.03
CA PHE A 38 12.63 -44.04 7.08
C PHE A 38 12.93 -45.38 6.36
N HIS A 39 12.81 -45.41 5.02
CA HIS A 39 13.32 -46.48 4.16
C HIS A 39 14.38 -45.91 3.20
N PRO A 40 15.53 -46.57 3.01
CA PRO A 40 16.57 -46.09 2.10
C PRO A 40 16.32 -46.62 0.69
N GLY A 41 16.37 -45.71 -0.31
CA GLY A 41 16.52 -46.09 -1.71
C GLY A 41 15.27 -46.00 -2.59
N LEU A 42 14.77 -44.78 -2.82
CA LEU A 42 14.17 -44.36 -4.10
C LEU A 42 14.45 -42.86 -4.27
N ASP A 43 15.18 -42.50 -5.32
CA ASP A 43 15.05 -41.18 -5.94
C ASP A 43 13.62 -41.03 -6.46
N ARG A 44 12.75 -40.56 -5.57
CA ARG A 44 11.54 -39.83 -5.90
C ARG A 44 11.60 -38.61 -5.02
N ARG A 45 11.98 -37.45 -5.56
CA ARG A 45 11.76 -36.18 -4.87
C ARG A 45 10.31 -36.20 -4.39
N ALA A 46 10.11 -36.31 -3.08
CA ALA A 46 8.77 -36.31 -2.51
C ALA A 46 8.03 -35.11 -3.10
N PRO A 47 6.76 -35.26 -3.53
CA PRO A 47 6.03 -34.14 -4.10
C PRO A 47 6.10 -32.98 -3.11
N PRO A 48 6.35 -31.74 -3.59
CA PRO A 48 6.49 -30.59 -2.69
C PRO A 48 5.27 -30.54 -1.77
N ARG A 49 5.50 -30.45 -0.46
CA ARG A 49 4.44 -30.39 0.54
C ARG A 49 4.17 -28.93 0.87
N LEU A 50 3.01 -28.41 0.43
CA LEU A 50 2.58 -27.06 0.77
C LEU A 50 2.09 -27.02 2.23
N ASN A 51 2.77 -26.22 3.07
CA ASN A 51 2.23 -25.88 4.38
C ASN A 51 1.04 -24.91 4.21
N ARG A 52 -0.17 -25.47 4.13
CA ARG A 52 -1.40 -24.71 3.88
C ARG A 52 -1.71 -23.66 4.95
N LYS A 53 -1.38 -23.94 6.22
CA LYS A 53 -1.59 -22.99 7.32
C LYS A 53 -0.70 -21.76 7.14
N LEU A 54 0.60 -21.98 6.97
CA LEU A 54 1.57 -20.91 6.71
C LEU A 54 1.19 -20.11 5.46
N PHE A 55 0.87 -20.78 4.36
CA PHE A 55 0.51 -20.12 3.12
C PHE A 55 -0.72 -19.21 3.26
N LYS A 56 -1.77 -19.66 3.97
CA LYS A 56 -2.94 -18.83 4.26
C LYS A 56 -2.58 -17.62 5.10
N SER A 57 -1.78 -17.79 6.16
CA SER A 57 -1.32 -16.68 6.99
C SER A 57 -0.50 -15.66 6.21
N VAL A 58 0.46 -16.11 5.40
CA VAL A 58 1.28 -15.22 4.56
C VAL A 58 0.42 -14.46 3.56
N LYS A 59 -0.56 -15.12 2.93
CA LYS A 59 -1.50 -14.48 2.00
C LYS A 59 -2.33 -13.39 2.67
N LEU A 60 -2.85 -13.65 3.87
CA LEU A 60 -3.59 -12.64 4.65
C LEU A 60 -2.67 -11.46 5.01
N THR A 61 -1.49 -11.74 5.56
CA THR A 61 -0.51 -10.71 5.95
C THR A 61 -0.06 -9.88 4.75
N HIS A 62 0.17 -10.49 3.59
CA HIS A 62 0.44 -9.78 2.33
C HIS A 62 -0.64 -8.75 2.01
N GLY A 63 -1.91 -9.18 2.01
CA GLY A 63 -3.05 -8.32 1.72
C GLY A 63 -3.18 -7.17 2.73
N VAL A 64 -3.08 -7.47 4.02
CA VAL A 64 -3.17 -6.47 5.10
C VAL A 64 -2.04 -5.44 5.00
N MET A 65 -0.78 -5.88 4.82
CA MET A 65 0.35 -4.96 4.72
C MET A 65 0.28 -4.07 3.48
N ALA A 66 -0.13 -4.61 2.33
CA ALA A 66 -0.35 -3.83 1.12
C ALA A 66 -1.50 -2.82 1.29
N ALA A 67 -2.61 -3.23 1.92
CA ALA A 67 -3.73 -2.34 2.22
C ALA A 67 -3.33 -1.21 3.17
N MET A 68 -2.58 -1.50 4.24
CA MET A 68 -2.07 -0.46 5.15
C MET A 68 -1.15 0.54 4.42
N ALA A 69 -0.31 0.08 3.51
CA ALA A 69 0.54 0.97 2.72
C ALA A 69 -0.30 1.92 1.85
N PHE A 70 -1.18 1.39 1.00
CA PHE A 70 -1.88 2.18 -0.03
C PHE A 70 -3.19 2.82 0.40
N ALA A 71 -3.94 2.17 1.29
CA ALA A 71 -5.19 2.69 1.82
C ALA A 71 -5.00 3.43 3.15
N ALA A 72 -3.78 3.56 3.69
CA ALA A 72 -3.56 4.42 4.87
C ALA A 72 -2.30 5.27 4.76
N PHE A 73 -1.11 4.68 4.86
CA PHE A 73 0.12 5.45 5.10
C PHE A 73 0.53 6.37 3.95
N PHE A 74 0.50 5.89 2.70
CA PHE A 74 0.81 6.71 1.52
C PHE A 74 -0.14 7.94 1.41
N PRO A 75 -1.49 7.77 1.41
CA PRO A 75 -2.43 8.87 1.43
C PRO A 75 -2.25 9.82 2.62
N LEU A 76 -2.10 9.29 3.84
CA LEU A 76 -1.95 10.10 5.05
C LEU A 76 -0.70 10.98 5.00
N GLY A 77 0.43 10.44 4.56
CA GLY A 77 1.65 11.22 4.36
C GLY A 77 1.47 12.32 3.31
N ALA A 78 0.71 12.06 2.25
CA ALA A 78 0.41 13.03 1.21
C ALA A 78 -0.61 14.11 1.65
N ILE A 79 -1.56 13.78 2.53
CA ILE A 79 -2.45 14.74 3.20
C ILE A 79 -1.65 15.63 4.16
N ALA A 80 -0.76 15.03 4.96
CA ALA A 80 -0.01 15.73 6.01
C ALA A 80 0.78 16.92 5.45
N ILE A 81 1.54 16.72 4.36
CA ILE A 81 2.36 17.78 3.73
C ILE A 81 1.54 18.93 3.14
N ARG A 82 0.25 18.70 2.86
CA ARG A 82 -0.65 19.70 2.23
C ARG A 82 -1.53 20.42 3.23
N THR A 83 -1.71 19.85 4.41
CA THR A 83 -2.69 20.33 5.40
C THR A 83 -2.00 21.02 6.56
N PHE A 84 -0.81 20.56 6.96
CA PHE A 84 -0.04 21.14 8.05
C PHE A 84 1.08 22.04 7.54
N PRO A 85 1.35 23.17 8.21
CA PRO A 85 2.48 24.03 7.87
C PRO A 85 3.81 23.54 8.48
N GLY A 86 4.91 23.97 7.87
CA GLY A 86 6.23 23.91 8.49
C GLY A 86 6.94 22.55 8.44
N ARG A 87 8.03 22.45 9.22
CA ARG A 87 8.93 21.29 9.22
C ARG A 87 8.26 20.00 9.70
N LEU A 88 7.29 20.10 10.60
CA LEU A 88 6.55 18.94 11.11
C LEU A 88 5.80 18.21 9.99
N ALA A 89 5.19 18.95 9.06
CA ALA A 89 4.49 18.38 7.92
C ALA A 89 5.43 17.59 6.99
N LEU A 90 6.65 18.08 6.79
CA LEU A 90 7.70 17.38 6.04
C LEU A 90 8.16 16.12 6.75
N VAL A 91 8.42 16.18 8.06
CA VAL A 91 8.85 15.02 8.85
C VAL A 91 7.75 13.95 8.85
N ALA A 92 6.49 14.35 9.06
CA ALA A 92 5.35 13.45 9.01
C ALA A 92 5.20 12.80 7.63
N HIS A 93 5.35 13.59 6.56
CA HIS A 93 5.34 13.07 5.20
C HIS A 93 6.43 12.02 4.99
N LEU A 94 7.69 12.36 5.23
CA LEU A 94 8.81 11.45 5.02
C LEU A 94 8.70 10.20 5.88
N GLY A 95 8.32 10.34 7.16
CA GLY A 95 8.12 9.22 8.07
C GLY A 95 7.03 8.27 7.59
N LEU A 96 5.88 8.80 7.19
CA LEU A 96 4.77 7.99 6.65
C LEU A 96 5.12 7.37 5.30
N GLN A 97 5.84 8.07 4.41
CA GLN A 97 6.29 7.51 3.14
C GLN A 97 7.25 6.33 3.34
N PHE A 98 8.20 6.48 4.27
CA PHE A 98 9.15 5.42 4.59
C PHE A 98 8.44 4.21 5.22
N LEU A 99 7.53 4.45 6.17
CA LEU A 99 6.73 3.39 6.78
C LEU A 99 5.86 2.65 5.76
N ALA A 100 5.18 3.39 4.88
CA ALA A 100 4.36 2.81 3.81
C ALA A 100 5.20 1.94 2.88
N TYR A 101 6.36 2.43 2.46
CA TYR A 101 7.26 1.71 1.58
C TYR A 101 7.84 0.44 2.24
N ALA A 102 8.17 0.49 3.53
CA ALA A 102 8.59 -0.70 4.29
C ALA A 102 7.49 -1.76 4.34
N PHE A 103 6.25 -1.36 4.64
CA PHE A 103 5.09 -2.26 4.63
C PHE A 103 4.87 -2.88 3.26
N PHE A 104 4.93 -2.08 2.20
CA PHE A 104 4.74 -2.58 0.85
C PHE A 104 5.91 -3.46 0.39
N THR A 105 7.15 -3.19 0.82
CA THR A 105 8.31 -4.04 0.56
C THR A 105 8.11 -5.44 1.14
N ALA A 106 7.67 -5.53 2.39
CA ALA A 106 7.34 -6.81 3.02
C ALA A 106 6.17 -7.51 2.31
N ALA A 107 5.15 -6.76 1.88
CA ALA A 107 4.05 -7.28 1.08
C ALA A 107 4.56 -7.89 -0.24
N VAL A 108 5.39 -7.16 -1.00
CA VAL A 108 5.99 -7.65 -2.25
C VAL A 108 6.82 -8.90 -2.01
N GLY A 109 7.66 -8.92 -0.96
CA GLY A 109 8.46 -10.10 -0.60
C GLY A 109 7.60 -11.34 -0.32
N MET A 110 6.51 -11.19 0.43
CA MET A 110 5.54 -12.28 0.65
C MET A 110 4.83 -12.69 -0.65
N GLY A 111 4.49 -11.74 -1.53
CA GLY A 111 3.89 -12.02 -2.84
C GLY A 111 4.81 -12.84 -3.73
N MET A 112 6.09 -12.46 -3.83
CA MET A 112 7.11 -13.21 -4.57
C MET A 112 7.29 -14.62 -3.99
N TRP A 113 7.37 -14.74 -2.66
CA TRP A 113 7.45 -16.03 -1.99
C TRP A 113 6.23 -16.92 -2.30
N MET A 114 5.01 -16.36 -2.31
CA MET A 114 3.81 -17.13 -2.67
C MET A 114 3.84 -17.61 -4.12
N SER A 115 4.24 -16.76 -5.08
CA SER A 115 4.39 -17.14 -6.49
C SER A 115 5.38 -18.29 -6.67
N GLN A 116 6.56 -18.17 -6.07
CA GLN A 116 7.60 -19.23 -6.11
C GLN A 116 7.16 -20.51 -5.41
N THR A 117 6.38 -20.40 -4.33
CA THR A 117 5.91 -21.56 -3.56
C THR A 117 4.88 -22.38 -4.34
N LEU A 118 4.07 -21.74 -5.18
CA LEU A 118 3.03 -22.41 -5.97
C LEU A 118 3.48 -22.84 -7.37
N GLU A 119 4.61 -22.32 -7.86
CA GLU A 119 5.18 -22.66 -9.18
C GLU A 119 5.41 -24.17 -9.38
N PRO A 120 5.96 -24.94 -8.41
CA PRO A 120 6.10 -26.40 -8.55
C PRO A 120 4.78 -27.16 -8.64
N PHE A 121 3.66 -26.52 -8.29
CA PHE A 121 2.31 -27.08 -8.40
C PHE A 121 1.60 -26.67 -9.70
N GLY A 122 2.32 -26.05 -10.64
CA GLY A 122 1.81 -25.66 -11.95
C GLY A 122 1.07 -24.32 -11.97
N ALA A 123 1.16 -23.53 -10.90
CA ALA A 123 0.55 -22.20 -10.87
C ALA A 123 1.52 -21.14 -11.39
N ASP A 124 1.11 -20.39 -12.41
CA ASP A 124 1.86 -19.25 -12.93
C ASP A 124 1.16 -17.93 -12.58
N PHE A 125 1.63 -17.29 -11.51
CA PHE A 125 1.14 -15.97 -11.08
C PHE A 125 1.97 -14.82 -11.64
N TRP A 126 3.13 -15.08 -12.22
CA TRP A 126 4.05 -14.03 -12.66
C TRP A 126 3.48 -13.20 -13.80
N ASN A 127 2.65 -13.83 -14.63
CA ASN A 127 1.94 -13.19 -15.74
C ASN A 127 0.59 -12.55 -15.34
N HIS A 128 0.21 -12.60 -14.06
CA HIS A 128 -1.05 -12.02 -13.61
C HIS A 128 -0.95 -10.51 -13.45
N HIS A 129 -1.97 -9.76 -13.89
CA HIS A 129 -2.00 -8.29 -13.85
C HIS A 129 -1.70 -7.72 -12.46
N HIS A 130 -2.23 -8.34 -11.39
CA HIS A 130 -1.95 -7.91 -10.01
C HIS A 130 -0.45 -7.91 -9.66
N VAL A 131 0.28 -8.94 -10.13
CA VAL A 131 1.72 -9.10 -9.85
C VAL A 131 2.52 -8.11 -10.68
N ILE A 132 2.23 -8.00 -11.98
CA ILE A 132 2.92 -7.07 -12.89
C ILE A 132 2.73 -5.61 -12.43
N ILE A 133 1.48 -5.21 -12.15
CA ILE A 133 1.18 -3.86 -11.66
C ILE A 133 1.83 -3.63 -10.30
N GLY A 134 1.73 -4.59 -9.38
CA GLY A 134 2.33 -4.48 -8.04
C GLY A 134 3.85 -4.26 -8.07
N LEU A 135 4.58 -5.05 -8.85
CA LEU A 135 6.03 -4.91 -9.01
C LEU A 135 6.42 -3.61 -9.74
N THR A 136 5.63 -3.21 -10.73
CA THR A 136 5.83 -1.93 -11.44
C THR A 136 5.66 -0.74 -10.50
N VAL A 137 4.58 -0.73 -9.72
CA VAL A 137 4.32 0.31 -8.71
C VAL A 137 5.44 0.32 -7.66
N PHE A 138 5.89 -0.85 -7.21
CA PHE A 138 7.00 -0.97 -6.25
C PHE A 138 8.28 -0.30 -6.76
N GLY A 139 8.71 -0.63 -7.99
CA GLY A 139 9.89 -0.02 -8.60
C GLY A 139 9.74 1.50 -8.81
N LEU A 140 8.57 1.93 -9.28
CA LEU A 140 8.30 3.36 -9.50
C LEU A 140 8.20 4.16 -8.19
N LEU A 141 7.81 3.54 -7.07
CA LEU A 141 7.84 4.19 -5.75
C LEU A 141 9.28 4.47 -5.28
N ALA A 142 10.25 3.63 -5.62
CA ALA A 142 11.66 3.93 -5.37
C ALA A 142 12.11 5.17 -6.16
N VAL A 143 11.74 5.25 -7.45
CA VAL A 143 11.99 6.43 -8.29
C VAL A 143 11.30 7.67 -7.72
N GLN A 144 10.07 7.52 -7.23
CA GLN A 144 9.28 8.58 -6.60
C GLN A 144 9.97 9.17 -5.37
N ALA A 145 10.68 8.37 -4.57
CA ALA A 145 11.48 8.84 -3.44
C ALA A 145 12.64 9.74 -3.90
N VAL A 146 13.36 9.34 -4.96
CA VAL A 146 14.41 10.16 -5.57
C VAL A 146 13.83 11.48 -6.11
N LEU A 147 12.70 11.42 -6.82
CA LEU A 147 11.99 12.61 -7.30
C LEU A 147 11.57 13.53 -6.14
N GLY A 148 11.18 12.97 -5.00
CA GLY A 148 10.81 13.73 -3.80
C GLY A 148 11.98 14.49 -3.20
N ILE A 149 13.15 13.86 -3.11
CA ILE A 149 14.40 14.51 -2.67
C ILE A 149 14.76 15.65 -3.62
N LEU A 150 14.78 15.39 -4.93
CA LEU A 150 15.08 16.41 -5.94
C LEU A 150 14.09 17.57 -5.89
N HIS A 151 12.79 17.28 -5.81
CA HIS A 151 11.73 18.29 -5.67
C HIS A 151 11.99 19.18 -4.46
N HIS A 152 12.23 18.59 -3.29
CA HIS A 152 12.40 19.34 -2.05
C HIS A 152 13.68 20.20 -2.07
N LEU A 153 14.80 19.65 -2.55
CA LEU A 153 16.06 20.40 -2.69
C LEU A 153 15.92 21.59 -3.64
N MET A 154 15.29 21.38 -4.80
CA MET A 154 15.12 22.44 -5.79
C MET A 154 14.10 23.48 -5.37
N TYR A 155 13.02 23.08 -4.69
CA TYR A 155 12.03 24.02 -4.17
C TYR A 155 12.64 24.92 -3.08
N ARG A 156 13.47 24.35 -2.18
CA ARG A 156 14.22 25.13 -1.19
C ARG A 156 15.20 26.12 -1.81
N ARG A 157 15.84 25.75 -2.93
CA ARG A 157 16.82 26.63 -3.63
C ARG A 157 16.17 27.74 -4.43
N LYS A 158 15.08 27.45 -5.15
CA LYS A 158 14.48 28.36 -6.14
C LYS A 158 13.18 29.05 -5.67
N GLY A 159 12.60 28.62 -4.56
CA GLY A 159 11.35 29.18 -4.01
C GLY A 159 10.10 28.95 -4.87
N ARG A 160 10.19 28.20 -5.97
CA ARG A 160 9.08 27.93 -6.90
C ARG A 160 9.12 26.49 -7.42
N ARG A 161 7.94 25.97 -7.83
CA ARG A 161 7.82 24.64 -8.44
C ARG A 161 8.70 24.53 -9.69
N GLN A 162 9.33 23.38 -9.86
CA GLN A 162 10.16 23.01 -11.00
C GLN A 162 9.58 21.77 -11.69
N ILE A 163 10.15 21.36 -12.82
CA ILE A 163 9.69 20.15 -13.53
C ILE A 163 9.64 18.91 -12.63
N TRP A 164 10.63 18.73 -11.76
CA TRP A 164 10.69 17.67 -10.76
C TRP A 164 9.56 17.71 -9.72
N SER A 165 9.02 18.91 -9.47
CA SER A 165 7.88 19.08 -8.57
C SER A 165 6.61 18.50 -9.20
N TYR A 166 6.37 18.80 -10.47
CA TYR A 166 5.24 18.26 -11.20
C TYR A 166 5.37 16.76 -11.43
N ALA A 167 6.57 16.28 -11.79
CA ALA A 167 6.86 14.86 -11.90
C ALA A 167 6.57 14.13 -10.58
N HIS A 168 7.11 14.61 -9.45
CA HIS A 168 6.84 14.01 -8.14
C HIS A 168 5.34 14.06 -7.78
N ILE A 169 4.65 15.17 -7.98
CA ILE A 169 3.23 15.29 -7.61
C ILE A 169 2.34 14.35 -8.44
N TRP A 170 2.48 14.37 -9.77
CA TRP A 170 1.63 13.58 -10.66
C TRP A 170 1.95 12.09 -10.60
N THR A 171 3.24 11.72 -10.62
CA THR A 171 3.63 10.32 -10.47
C THR A 171 3.16 9.76 -9.13
N GLY A 172 3.31 10.51 -8.04
CA GLY A 172 2.80 10.09 -6.73
C GLY A 172 1.28 9.86 -6.72
N ARG A 173 0.51 10.72 -7.40
CA ARG A 173 -0.94 10.54 -7.53
C ARG A 173 -1.32 9.27 -8.29
N SER A 174 -0.66 9.05 -9.42
CA SER A 174 -0.88 7.87 -10.25
C SER A 174 -0.52 6.59 -9.49
N LEU A 175 0.62 6.56 -8.81
CA LEU A 175 1.08 5.37 -8.08
C LEU A 175 0.19 4.99 -6.90
N ILE A 176 -0.27 5.95 -6.10
CA ILE A 176 -1.19 5.67 -4.98
C ILE A 176 -2.52 5.12 -5.53
N THR A 177 -3.06 5.74 -6.58
CA THR A 177 -4.31 5.29 -7.22
C THR A 177 -4.16 3.88 -7.80
N LEU A 178 -3.08 3.62 -8.54
CA LEU A 178 -2.78 2.30 -9.08
C LEU A 178 -2.60 1.26 -7.99
N GLY A 179 -1.96 1.60 -6.87
CA GLY A 179 -1.81 0.68 -5.74
C GLY A 179 -3.14 0.30 -5.07
N ILE A 180 -4.08 1.24 -4.95
CA ILE A 180 -5.44 0.94 -4.47
C ILE A 180 -6.19 0.03 -5.45
N ILE A 181 -6.14 0.34 -6.75
CA ILE A 181 -6.74 -0.52 -7.79
C ILE A 181 -6.11 -1.92 -7.73
N ASN A 182 -4.78 -1.98 -7.58
CA ASN A 182 -4.05 -3.25 -7.49
C ASN A 182 -4.43 -4.07 -6.27
N GLY A 183 -4.75 -3.45 -5.13
CA GLY A 183 -5.30 -4.15 -3.97
C GLY A 183 -6.66 -4.80 -4.27
N GLY A 184 -7.52 -4.11 -5.05
CA GLY A 184 -8.75 -4.69 -5.60
C GLY A 184 -8.50 -5.94 -6.45
N LEU A 185 -7.57 -5.84 -7.41
CA LEU A 185 -7.16 -6.97 -8.26
C LEU A 185 -6.56 -8.13 -7.45
N GLY A 186 -5.84 -7.82 -6.35
CA GLY A 186 -5.29 -8.83 -5.46
C GLY A 186 -6.36 -9.62 -4.72
N MET A 187 -7.41 -8.96 -4.25
CA MET A 187 -8.57 -9.64 -3.64
C MET A 187 -9.38 -10.46 -4.66
N GLU A 188 -9.45 -9.99 -5.91
CA GLU A 188 -10.05 -10.77 -7.00
C GLU A 188 -9.28 -12.06 -7.24
N MET A 189 -7.96 -11.96 -7.43
CA MET A 189 -7.04 -13.09 -7.60
C MET A 189 -7.07 -14.06 -6.40
N ALA A 190 -7.22 -13.54 -5.19
CA ALA A 190 -7.30 -14.34 -3.97
C ALA A 190 -8.69 -14.96 -3.73
N HIS A 191 -9.67 -14.73 -4.61
CA HIS A 191 -11.06 -15.16 -4.46
C HIS A 191 -11.68 -14.78 -3.11
N VAL A 192 -11.37 -13.57 -2.62
CA VAL A 192 -11.95 -13.04 -1.38
C VAL A 192 -13.48 -12.95 -1.51
N SER A 193 -14.18 -13.15 -0.40
CA SER A 193 -15.64 -13.08 -0.34
C SER A 193 -16.16 -11.72 -0.84
N ARG A 194 -17.37 -11.70 -1.40
CA ARG A 194 -18.01 -10.47 -1.87
C ARG A 194 -18.10 -9.38 -0.78
N PRO A 195 -18.46 -9.69 0.48
CA PRO A 195 -18.43 -8.71 1.56
C PRO A 195 -17.04 -8.11 1.80
N GLY A 196 -15.98 -8.93 1.78
CA GLY A 196 -14.60 -8.45 1.95
C GLY A 196 -14.17 -7.48 0.85
N LYS A 197 -14.50 -7.79 -0.40
CA LYS A 197 -14.25 -6.89 -1.56
C LYS A 197 -14.98 -5.55 -1.41
N ILE A 198 -16.24 -5.58 -0.95
CA ILE A 198 -17.04 -4.37 -0.70
C ILE A 198 -16.43 -3.54 0.43
N ALA A 199 -16.07 -4.17 1.55
CA ALA A 199 -15.47 -3.51 2.70
C ALA A 199 -14.18 -2.76 2.31
N TYR A 200 -13.28 -3.43 1.60
CA TYR A 200 -12.08 -2.79 1.07
C TYR A 200 -12.42 -1.65 0.11
N GLY A 201 -13.32 -1.88 -0.85
CA GLY A 201 -13.68 -0.88 -1.85
C GLY A 201 -14.23 0.40 -1.24
N VAL A 202 -15.10 0.28 -0.24
CA VAL A 202 -15.65 1.42 0.51
C VAL A 202 -14.56 2.14 1.29
N CYS A 203 -13.77 1.41 2.09
CA CYS A 203 -12.72 2.01 2.91
C CYS A 203 -11.64 2.71 2.06
N ALA A 204 -11.08 2.00 1.08
CA ALA A 204 -10.05 2.54 0.20
C ALA A 204 -10.58 3.69 -0.68
N GLY A 205 -11.83 3.57 -1.15
CA GLY A 205 -12.50 4.61 -1.93
C GLY A 205 -12.70 5.91 -1.14
N LEU A 206 -13.19 5.83 0.10
CA LEU A 206 -13.36 7.00 0.96
C LEU A 206 -12.02 7.70 1.23
N ILE A 207 -10.97 6.92 1.52
CA ILE A 207 -9.63 7.48 1.78
C ILE A 207 -9.06 8.12 0.53
N TRP A 208 -9.24 7.50 -0.63
CA TRP A 208 -8.85 8.06 -1.91
C TRP A 208 -9.58 9.39 -2.19
N ILE A 209 -10.89 9.45 -1.96
CA ILE A 209 -11.69 10.68 -2.12
C ILE A 209 -11.17 11.79 -1.22
N VAL A 210 -10.98 11.52 0.08
CA VAL A 210 -10.46 12.50 1.03
C VAL A 210 -9.08 12.99 0.60
N TRP A 211 -8.16 12.08 0.29
CA TRP A 211 -6.82 12.42 -0.15
C TRP A 211 -6.83 13.24 -1.45
N MET A 212 -7.55 12.79 -2.49
CA MET A 212 -7.63 13.51 -3.76
C MET A 212 -8.27 14.89 -3.61
N PHE A 213 -9.31 15.01 -2.79
CA PHE A 213 -9.91 16.30 -2.47
C PHE A 213 -8.89 17.24 -1.84
N THR A 214 -8.13 16.80 -0.81
CA THR A 214 -7.07 17.64 -0.23
C THR A 214 -5.97 17.97 -1.24
N ALA A 215 -5.64 17.03 -2.12
CA ALA A 215 -4.60 17.20 -3.13
C ALA A 215 -4.97 18.30 -4.12
N VAL A 216 -6.23 18.32 -4.60
CA VAL A 216 -6.73 19.31 -5.55
C VAL A 216 -7.01 20.65 -4.86
N ALA A 217 -7.66 20.66 -3.70
CA ALA A 217 -7.94 21.88 -2.94
C ALA A 217 -6.66 22.68 -2.60
N SER A 218 -5.55 21.99 -2.33
CA SER A 218 -4.26 22.63 -2.05
C SER A 218 -3.69 23.42 -3.24
N GLU A 219 -4.00 23.02 -4.47
CA GLU A 219 -3.55 23.71 -5.68
C GLU A 219 -4.28 25.04 -5.85
N PHE A 220 -5.61 25.05 -5.65
CA PHE A 220 -6.41 26.28 -5.73
C PHE A 220 -5.97 27.34 -4.71
N ARG A 221 -5.61 26.94 -3.48
CA ARG A 221 -5.10 27.87 -2.46
C ARG A 221 -3.75 28.49 -2.85
N THR A 222 -2.94 27.77 -3.61
CA THR A 222 -1.63 28.27 -4.05
C THR A 222 -1.80 29.29 -5.17
N SER A 223 -2.74 29.08 -6.09
CA SER A 223 -3.08 30.03 -7.16
C SER A 223 -3.67 31.34 -6.62
N GLY A 224 -4.58 31.27 -5.64
CA GLY A 224 -5.16 32.48 -5.03
C GLY A 224 -4.17 33.32 -4.21
N ARG A 225 -3.06 32.71 -3.74
CA ARG A 225 -1.99 33.44 -3.03
C ARG A 225 -1.01 34.12 -3.99
N ALA A 226 -0.88 33.63 -5.22
CA ALA A 226 -0.08 34.25 -6.27
C ALA A 226 -0.77 35.51 -6.86
N ASP A 227 -2.10 35.52 -6.92
CA ASP A 227 -2.90 36.65 -7.40
C ASP A 227 -2.98 37.82 -6.38
N ASN A 228 -2.95 37.49 -5.08
CA ASN A 228 -3.02 38.47 -3.99
C ASN A 228 -1.66 39.07 -3.56
N GLN A 229 -0.55 38.76 -4.24
CA GLN A 229 0.72 39.44 -3.98
C GLN A 229 0.75 40.74 -4.79
N PRO A 230 0.83 41.94 -4.17
CA PRO A 230 1.04 43.16 -4.93
C PRO A 230 2.35 43.00 -5.71
N ARG A 231 2.31 43.21 -7.03
CA ARG A 231 3.52 43.29 -7.85
C ARG A 231 4.42 44.34 -7.21
N SER A 232 5.47 43.92 -6.51
CA SER A 232 6.52 44.85 -6.13
C SER A 232 7.17 45.32 -7.42
N GLU A 233 6.86 46.56 -7.78
CA GLU A 233 7.47 47.25 -8.88
C GLU A 233 8.96 47.45 -8.57
N LYS A 234 9.80 47.08 -9.54
CA LYS A 234 11.26 47.33 -9.70
C LYS A 234 12.22 46.29 -9.16
#